data_AF-A0A9D8RA00-F1
#
_entry.id   AF-A0A9D8RA00-F1
#
_cell.length_a   1.000
_cell.length_b   1.000
_cell.length_c   1.000
_cell.angle_alpha   90.00
_cell.angle_beta   90.00
_cell.angle_gamma   90.00
#
_symmetry.space_group_name_H-M   'P 1'
#
loop_
_entity.id
_entity.type
_entity.pdbx_description
1 polymer ?
#
loop_
_entity_poly.entity_id
_entity_poly.type
_entity_poly.pdbx_seq_one_letter_code
_entity_poly.pdbx_strand_id
1 'polypeptide(L)' 'MDENSRKKEGLKLLGAEAKYYDNYAPEVLETFENMHPDHDYWVRFNCPEFTTLCPITGQPDFAEIRIMYIPDKRMV' A
#
# COMPACT_ATOMS: atom_id res chain seq x y z
N MET A 1 -6.04 16.10 -0.55
CA MET A 1 -4.95 16.49 -1.47
C MET A 1 -5.56 16.96 -2.77
N ASP A 2 -5.11 18.10 -3.30
CA ASP A 2 -5.57 18.59 -4.60
C ASP A 2 -4.92 17.80 -5.75
N GLU A 3 -5.40 17.97 -6.98
CA GLU A 3 -4.86 17.28 -8.14
C GLU A 3 -3.43 17.73 -8.51
N ASN A 4 -3.06 18.97 -8.22
CA ASN A 4 -1.71 19.46 -8.50
C ASN A 4 -0.67 18.88 -7.53
N SER A 5 -1.02 18.68 -6.26
CA SER A 5 -0.18 18.02 -5.26
C SER A 5 0.13 16.58 -5.67
N ARG A 6 -0.88 15.83 -6.13
CA ARG A 6 -0.70 14.44 -6.59
C ARG A 6 0.27 14.35 -7.78
N LYS A 7 0.10 15.25 -8.76
CA LYS A 7 0.99 15.31 -9.93
C LYS A 7 2.42 15.71 -9.56
N LYS A 8 2.59 16.60 -8.57
CA LYS A 8 3.92 17.02 -8.07
C LYS A 8 4.67 15.87 -7.40
N GLU A 9 3.97 14.99 -6.68
CA GLU A 9 4.55 13.80 -6.05
C GLU A 9 4.71 12.61 -7.01
N GLY A 10 4.23 12.73 -8.26
CA GLY A 10 4.33 11.68 -9.26
C GLY A 10 3.40 10.49 -9.04
N LEU A 11 2.37 10.65 -8.20
CA LEU A 11 1.34 9.64 -7.95
C LEU A 11 0.47 9.41 -9.19
N LYS A 12 0.31 8.15 -9.60
CA LYS A 12 -0.44 7.78 -10.80
C LYS A 12 -1.65 6.91 -10.50
N LEU A 13 -1.64 6.15 -9.41
CA LEU A 13 -2.69 5.18 -9.11
C LEU A 13 -3.88 5.81 -8.36
N LEU A 14 -3.62 6.83 -7.52
CA LEU A 14 -4.67 7.43 -6.69
C LEU A 14 -5.73 8.19 -7.51
N GLY A 15 -6.91 7.59 -7.64
CA GLY A 15 -8.05 8.13 -8.39
C GLY A 15 -8.04 7.76 -9.87
N ALA A 16 -7.12 6.88 -10.30
CA ALA A 16 -7.11 6.28 -11.62
C ALA A 16 -7.83 4.91 -11.61
N GLU A 17 -8.13 4.37 -12.79
CA GLU A 17 -8.65 3.02 -12.93
C GLU A 17 -7.60 2.00 -12.46
N ALA A 18 -8.00 1.11 -11.56
CA ALA A 18 -7.10 0.12 -10.98
C ALA A 18 -6.87 -1.05 -11.94
N LYS A 19 -5.60 -1.36 -12.20
CA LYS A 19 -5.19 -2.59 -12.91
C LYS A 19 -4.81 -3.66 -11.89
N TYR A 20 -5.45 -4.82 -11.97
CA TYR A 20 -5.20 -5.96 -11.08
C TYR A 20 -4.19 -6.93 -11.70
N TYR A 21 -3.28 -7.43 -10.86
CA TYR A 21 -2.31 -8.46 -11.20
C TYR A 21 -2.64 -9.73 -10.42
N ASP A 22 -2.45 -10.88 -11.04
CA ASP A 22 -2.66 -12.22 -10.46
C ASP A 22 -1.36 -12.86 -9.95
N ASN A 23 -0.25 -12.14 -10.05
CA ASN A 23 1.07 -12.53 -9.57
C ASN A 23 1.70 -11.41 -8.72
N TYR A 24 2.88 -11.69 -8.17
CA TYR A 24 3.60 -10.72 -7.34
C TYR A 24 4.05 -9.50 -8.16
N ALA A 25 3.52 -8.32 -7.81
CA ALA A 25 3.76 -7.06 -8.52
C ALA A 25 4.12 -5.91 -7.53
N PRO A 26 5.33 -5.90 -6.95
CA PRO A 26 5.74 -4.86 -5.99
C PRO A 26 5.83 -3.46 -6.60
N GLU A 27 5.96 -3.33 -7.91
CA GLU A 27 6.02 -2.07 -8.65
C GLU A 27 4.73 -1.24 -8.57
N VAL A 28 3.64 -1.84 -8.08
CA VAL A 28 2.35 -1.16 -7.85
C VAL A 28 2.40 -0.28 -6.60
N LEU A 29 3.37 -0.48 -5.70
CA LEU A 29 3.48 0.35 -4.50
C LEU A 29 3.87 1.79 -4.85
N GLU A 30 3.02 2.74 -4.46
CA GLU A 30 3.28 4.18 -4.52
C GLU A 30 3.46 4.74 -3.11
N THR A 31 4.17 5.87 -3.00
CA THR A 31 4.36 6.57 -1.73
C THR A 31 4.20 8.07 -1.92
N PHE A 32 3.78 8.77 -0.87
CA PHE A 32 3.67 10.23 -0.83
C PHE A 32 4.44 10.82 0.36
N GLU A 33 4.65 12.14 0.40
CA GLU A 33 5.40 12.79 1.48
C GLU A 33 4.61 12.78 2.79
N ASN A 34 5.28 12.45 3.89
CA ASN A 34 4.71 12.59 5.22
C ASN A 34 4.60 14.09 5.56
N MET A 35 3.37 14.55 5.81
CA MET A 35 3.10 15.96 6.15
C MET A 35 3.51 16.33 7.60
N HIS A 36 3.82 15.35 8.43
CA HIS A 36 4.17 15.51 9.85
C HIS A 36 5.43 14.71 10.22
N PRO A 37 6.60 14.98 9.61
CA PRO A 37 7.82 14.20 9.83
C PRO A 37 8.44 14.42 11.23
N ASP A 38 8.08 15.51 11.91
CA ASP A 38 8.60 15.84 13.24
C ASP A 38 7.85 15.12 14.38
N HIS A 39 6.86 14.28 14.05
CA HIS A 39 6.03 13.57 15.01
C HIS A 39 6.01 12.08 14.70
N ASP A 40 6.32 11.27 15.72
CA ASP A 40 6.11 9.83 15.64
C ASP A 40 4.62 9.53 15.84
N TYR A 41 4.01 8.89 14.84
CA TYR A 41 2.65 8.38 14.93
C TYR A 41 2.52 7.02 14.26
N TRP A 42 1.62 6.19 14.77
CA TRP A 42 1.36 4.88 14.20
C TRP A 42 0.40 4.96 13.02
N VAL A 43 0.82 4.42 11.89
CA VAL A 43 -0.05 4.09 10.76
C VAL A 43 -0.35 2.60 10.84
N ARG A 44 -1.64 2.24 10.76
CA ARG A 44 -2.09 0.85 10.80
C ARG A 44 -2.92 0.52 9.57
N PHE A 45 -2.54 -0.55 8.88
CA PHE A 45 -3.37 -1.22 7.90
C PHE A 45 -3.93 -2.52 8.49
N ASN A 46 -5.25 -2.67 8.43
CA ASN A 46 -5.94 -3.93 8.68
C ASN A 46 -6.40 -4.46 7.33
N CYS A 47 -5.83 -5.57 6.88
CA CYS A 47 -6.09 -6.18 5.59
C CYS A 47 -6.74 -7.55 5.80
N PRO A 48 -8.06 -7.61 6.09
CA PRO A 48 -8.77 -8.88 6.33
C PRO A 48 -9.00 -9.71 5.07
N GLU A 49 -8.71 -9.16 3.90
CA GLU A 49 -8.99 -9.76 2.59
C GLU A 49 -7.73 -10.32 1.92
N PHE A 50 -6.67 -10.63 2.68
CA PHE A 50 -5.45 -11.20 2.10
C PHE A 50 -5.65 -12.68 1.76
N THR A 51 -5.31 -13.03 0.52
CA THR A 51 -5.28 -14.42 0.03
C THR A 51 -4.08 -14.68 -0.85
N THR A 52 -3.55 -15.91 -0.83
CA THR A 52 -2.45 -16.35 -1.67
C THR A 52 -2.55 -17.86 -1.94
N LEU A 53 -1.64 -18.44 -2.71
CA LEU A 53 -1.61 -19.88 -2.99
C LEU A 53 -0.53 -20.57 -2.15
N CYS A 54 -0.87 -21.72 -1.56
CA CYS A 54 0.09 -22.58 -0.88
C CYS A 54 1.12 -23.11 -1.89
N PRO A 55 2.44 -22.97 -1.64
CA PRO A 55 3.48 -23.35 -2.61
C PRO A 55 3.57 -24.86 -2.87
N ILE A 56 3.02 -25.69 -1.98
CA ILE A 56 3.07 -27.16 -2.10
C ILE A 56 1.82 -27.69 -2.80
N THR A 57 0.63 -27.24 -2.38
CA THR A 57 -0.64 -27.82 -2.80
C THR A 57 -1.37 -26.99 -3.87
N GLY A 58 -1.01 -25.71 -4.02
CA GLY A 58 -1.73 -24.77 -4.89
C GLY A 58 -3.12 -24.38 -4.39
N GLN A 59 -3.48 -24.75 -3.16
CA GLN A 59 -4.75 -24.35 -2.57
C GLN A 59 -4.71 -22.90 -2.09
N PRO A 60 -5.83 -22.17 -2.10
CA PRO A 60 -5.89 -20.80 -1.59
C PRO A 60 -5.82 -20.78 -0.06
N ASP A 61 -4.90 -19.96 0.45
CA ASP A 61 -4.77 -19.61 1.86
C ASP A 61 -5.39 -18.23 2.10
N PHE A 62 -5.94 -18.02 3.30
CA PHE A 62 -6.57 -16.77 3.72
C PHE A 62 -6.02 -16.34 5.07
N ALA A 63 -5.74 -15.04 5.23
CA ALA A 63 -5.29 -14.47 6.49
C ALA A 63 -5.71 -13.01 6.64
N GLU A 64 -5.77 -12.52 7.87
CA GLU A 64 -5.80 -11.08 8.14
C GLU A 64 -4.37 -10.59 8.36
N ILE A 65 -3.91 -9.68 7.51
CA ILE A 65 -2.61 -9.02 7.70
C ILE A 65 -2.80 -7.72 8.46
N ARG A 66 -2.01 -7.51 9.52
CA ARG A 66 -1.94 -6.24 10.26
C ARG A 66 -0.55 -5.65 10.12
N ILE A 67 -0.43 -4.53 9.42
CA ILE A 67 0.83 -3.79 9.25
C ILE A 67 0.75 -2.54 10.10
N MET A 68 1.75 -2.35 10.96
CA MET A 68 1.92 -1.15 11.77
C MET A 68 3.32 -0.60 11.56
N TYR A 69 3.42 0.68 11.22
CA TYR A 69 4.70 1.37 11.06
C TYR A 69 4.61 2.82 11.53
N ILE A 70 5.77 3.39 11.86
CA ILE A 70 5.94 4.82 12.10
C ILE A 70 6.58 5.39 10.82
N PRO A 71 5.91 6.30 10.09
CA PRO A 71 6.47 6.88 8.88
C PRO A 71 7.58 7.87 9.21
N ASP A 72 8.70 7.78 8.49
CA ASP A 72 9.71 8.84 8.45
C ASP A 72 9.28 9.87 7.38
N LYS A 73 10.01 10.00 6.27
CA LYS A 73 9.74 11.00 5.23
C LYS A 73 8.58 10.66 4.29
N ARG A 74 8.23 9.38 4.17
CA ARG A 74 7.26 8.90 3.18
C ARG A 74 6.27 7.93 3.80
N MET A 75 5.07 7.93 3.22
CA MET A 75 3.97 7.04 3.57
C MET A 75 3.57 6.22 2.34
N VAL A 76 3.23 4.95 2.56
CA VAL A 76 2.55 4.08 1.60
C VAL A 76 1.04 4.29 1.75
#